data_AF-A0A349U7R2-F1
#
_entry.id   AF-A0A349U7R2-F1
#
_cell.length_a   1.000
_cell.length_b   1.000
_cell.length_c   1.000
_cell.angle_alpha   90.00
_cell.angle_beta   90.00
_cell.angle_gamma   90.00
#
_symmetry.space_group_name_H-M   'P 1'
#
loop_
_entity.id
_entity.type
_entity.pdbx_description
1 polymer ?
#
loop_
_entity_poly.entity_id
_entity_poly.type
_entity_poly.pdbx_seq_one_letter_code
_entity_poly.pdbx_strand_id
1 'polypeptide(L)'
;MSDLMDIINLLINFFQAQKLYICLGLGLFVLIIGVVLTFVLRNIARAEKDQKETTDNQAKLKNLQDLHHIGDEREIPDELLTKINKLMELGEQIKDSLARIESNQAKALNNYPEESLLTLDERIYQAYKKGLGVSELAVEFGRPKGEVELILNLYKSKLRKEG
;
A
#
# COMPACT_ATOMS: atom_id res chain seq x y z
N MET A 1 -30.34 62.19 -1.99
CA MET A 1 -30.87 61.22 -0.99
C MET A 1 -31.56 60.03 -1.67
N SER A 2 -32.23 60.22 -2.82
CA SER A 2 -32.83 59.12 -3.62
C SER A 2 -31.80 58.12 -4.14
N ASP A 3 -30.73 58.59 -4.80
CA ASP A 3 -29.75 57.72 -5.47
C ASP A 3 -29.01 56.75 -4.51
N LEU A 4 -28.78 57.18 -3.27
CA LEU A 4 -28.17 56.32 -2.25
C LEU A 4 -29.10 55.17 -1.87
N MET A 5 -30.40 55.45 -1.78
CA MET A 5 -31.40 54.45 -1.41
C MET A 5 -31.59 53.42 -2.53
N ASP A 6 -31.48 53.85 -3.78
CA ASP A 6 -31.54 52.98 -4.95
C ASP A 6 -30.31 52.05 -5.06
N ILE A 7 -29.11 52.57 -4.76
CA ILE A 7 -27.88 51.76 -4.70
C ILE A 7 -27.98 50.70 -3.59
N ILE A 8 -28.48 51.06 -2.41
CA ILE A 8 -28.66 50.14 -1.29
C ILE A 8 -29.67 49.05 -1.66
N ASN A 9 -30.80 49.40 -2.29
CA ASN A 9 -31.80 48.43 -2.73
C ASN A 9 -31.27 47.49 -3.83
N LEU A 10 -30.44 48.01 -4.75
CA LEU A 10 -29.78 47.20 -5.77
C LEU A 10 -28.81 46.17 -5.14
N LEU A 11 -28.03 46.59 -4.15
CA LEU A 11 -27.13 45.72 -3.38
C LEU A 11 -27.92 44.64 -2.63
N ILE A 12 -29.00 45.00 -1.94
CA ILE A 12 -29.84 44.05 -1.20
C ILE A 12 -30.44 43.00 -2.14
N ASN A 13 -30.96 43.41 -3.30
CA ASN A 13 -31.51 42.48 -4.29
C ASN A 13 -30.44 41.58 -4.91
N PHE A 14 -29.23 42.12 -5.13
CA PHE A 14 -28.08 41.33 -5.58
C PHE A 14 -27.67 40.29 -4.53
N PHE A 15 -27.58 40.66 -3.26
CA PHE A 15 -27.30 39.73 -2.16
C PHE A 15 -28.40 38.68 -1.98
N GLN A 16 -29.68 39.02 -2.19
CA GLN A 16 -30.76 38.06 -2.16
C GLN A 16 -30.68 37.05 -3.32
N ALA A 17 -30.39 37.53 -4.53
CA ALA A 17 -30.22 36.66 -5.70
C ALA A 17 -29.01 35.71 -5.56
N GLN A 18 -27.94 36.18 -4.93
CA GLN A 18 -26.69 35.43 -4.75
C GLN A 18 -26.61 34.65 -3.43
N LYS A 19 -27.63 34.75 -2.56
CA LYS A 19 -27.64 34.10 -1.22
C LYS A 19 -27.39 32.59 -1.31
N LEU A 20 -27.96 31.94 -2.32
CA LEU A 20 -27.79 30.50 -2.53
C LEU A 20 -26.35 30.15 -2.92
N TYR A 21 -25.74 30.94 -3.80
CA TYR A 21 -24.35 30.75 -4.24
C TYR A 21 -23.34 31.03 -3.12
N ILE A 22 -23.61 32.04 -2.29
CA ILE A 22 -22.79 32.34 -1.11
C ILE A 22 -22.87 31.21 -0.09
N CYS A 23 -24.08 30.68 0.18
CA CYS A 23 -24.24 29.52 1.06
C CYS A 23 -23.56 28.26 0.52
N LEU A 24 -23.70 27.98 -0.79
CA LEU A 24 -23.04 26.84 -1.44
C LEU A 24 -21.51 26.99 -1.41
N GLY A 25 -20.99 28.19 -1.69
CA GLY A 25 -19.56 28.48 -1.65
C GLY A 25 -18.96 28.32 -0.26
N LEU A 26 -19.63 28.83 0.78
CA LEU A 26 -19.21 28.66 2.17
C LEU A 26 -19.26 27.18 2.59
N GLY A 27 -20.30 26.44 2.19
CA GLY A 27 -20.41 25.00 2.46
C GLY A 27 -19.26 24.20 1.84
N LEU A 28 -18.93 24.48 0.58
CA LEU A 28 -17.80 23.85 -0.10
C LEU A 28 -16.46 24.22 0.54
N PHE A 29 -16.28 25.47 0.95
CA PHE A 29 -15.07 25.93 1.63
C PHE A 29 -14.83 25.19 2.95
N VAL A 30 -15.87 25.04 3.77
CA VAL A 30 -15.79 24.27 5.02
C VAL A 30 -15.47 22.80 4.75
N LEU A 31 -16.06 22.21 3.71
CA LEU A 31 -15.80 20.82 3.33
C LEU A 31 -14.34 20.62 2.89
N ILE A 32 -13.81 21.51 2.05
CA ILE A 32 -12.40 21.47 1.61
C ILE A 32 -11.45 21.61 2.80
N ILE A 33 -11.71 22.57 3.70
CA ILE A 33 -10.91 22.76 4.91
C ILE A 33 -10.93 21.50 5.79
N GLY A 34 -12.10 20.89 5.98
CA GLY A 34 -12.23 19.65 6.74
C GLY A 34 -11.40 18.52 6.15
N VAL A 35 -11.43 18.33 4.82
CA VAL A 35 -10.62 17.31 4.14
C VAL A 35 -9.12 17.57 4.30
N VAL A 36 -8.68 18.82 4.13
CA VAL A 36 -7.28 19.21 4.27
C VAL A 36 -6.77 19.01 5.70
N LEU A 37 -7.54 19.44 6.71
CA LEU A 37 -7.21 19.21 8.13
C LEU A 37 -7.09 17.73 8.44
N THR A 38 -8.02 16.90 7.96
CA THR A 38 -8.00 15.45 8.18
C THR A 38 -6.78 14.82 7.52
N PHE A 39 -6.38 15.30 6.33
CA PHE A 39 -5.20 14.83 5.62
C PHE A 39 -3.90 15.21 6.35
N VAL A 40 -3.79 16.46 6.82
CA VAL A 40 -2.63 16.95 7.57
C VAL A 40 -2.46 16.19 8.89
N LEU A 41 -3.54 16.03 9.66
CA LEU A 41 -3.50 15.26 10.91
C LEU A 41 -3.09 13.81 10.68
N ARG A 42 -3.57 13.18 9.60
CA ARG A 42 -3.19 11.81 9.24
C ARG A 42 -1.72 11.68 8.86
N ASN A 43 -1.14 12.70 8.21
CA ASN A 43 0.28 12.71 7.84
C ASN A 43 1.18 12.94 9.06
N ILE A 44 0.77 13.81 10.00
CA ILE A 44 1.50 14.02 11.25
C ILE A 44 1.52 12.73 12.09
N ALA A 45 0.37 12.05 12.20
CA ALA A 45 0.29 10.77 12.93
C ALA A 45 1.14 9.64 12.30
N ARG A 46 1.35 9.67 10.98
CA ARG A 46 2.29 8.75 10.31
C ARG A 46 3.75 9.11 10.62
N ALA A 47 4.10 10.40 10.53
CA ALA A 47 5.44 10.87 10.85
C ALA A 47 5.84 10.59 12.31
N GLU A 48 4.90 10.67 13.26
CA GLU A 48 5.16 10.35 14.66
C GLU A 48 5.41 8.85 14.90
N LYS A 49 4.74 7.98 14.15
CA LYS A 49 5.03 6.53 14.16
C LYS A 49 6.44 6.22 13.64
N ASP A 50 6.81 6.85 12.53
CA ASP A 50 8.11 6.64 11.89
C ASP A 50 9.26 7.21 12.74
N GLN A 51 9.03 8.33 13.45
CA GLN A 51 10.01 8.92 14.35
C GLN A 51 10.23 8.08 15.62
N LYS A 52 9.17 7.45 16.15
CA LYS A 52 9.25 6.58 17.33
C LYS A 52 9.99 5.27 17.03
N GLU A 53 9.82 4.72 15.84
CA GLU A 53 10.53 3.52 15.39
C GLU A 53 12.03 3.79 15.14
N THR A 54 12.35 4.94 14.56
CA THR A 54 13.76 5.35 14.35
C THR A 54 14.50 5.68 15.65
N THR A 55 13.84 6.29 16.65
CA THR A 55 14.47 6.54 17.97
C THR A 55 14.70 5.27 18.78
N ASP A 56 13.77 4.31 18.75
CA ASP A 56 13.97 3.00 19.42
C ASP A 56 15.12 2.21 18.78
N ASN A 57 15.19 2.20 17.45
CA ASN A 57 16.28 1.55 16.72
C ASN A 57 17.63 2.24 16.96
N GLN A 58 17.66 3.57 17.08
CA GLN A 58 18.88 4.31 17.39
C GLN A 58 19.34 4.12 18.85
N ALA A 59 18.40 4.00 19.79
CA ALA A 59 18.70 3.67 21.19
C ALA A 59 19.24 2.24 21.33
N LYS A 60 18.69 1.28 20.57
CA LYS A 60 19.25 -0.08 20.47
C LYS A 60 20.64 -0.10 19.85
N LEU A 61 20.90 0.74 18.84
CA LEU A 61 22.23 0.87 18.22
C LEU A 61 23.27 1.42 19.22
N LYS A 62 22.90 2.42 20.02
CA LYS A 62 23.79 2.98 21.05
C LYS A 62 24.11 1.97 22.16
N ASN A 63 23.11 1.20 22.61
CA ASN A 63 23.35 0.13 23.59
C ASN A 63 24.29 -0.97 23.05
N LEU A 64 24.25 -1.27 21.75
CA LEU A 64 25.19 -2.20 21.12
C LEU A 64 26.60 -1.59 20.95
N GLN A 65 26.68 -0.28 20.72
CA GLN A 65 27.95 0.43 20.60
C GLN A 65 28.67 0.54 21.96
N ASP A 66 27.94 0.78 23.04
CA ASP A 66 28.49 0.80 24.41
C ASP A 66 28.94 -0.61 24.86
N LEU A 67 28.28 -1.68 24.38
CA LEU A 67 28.71 -3.06 24.64
C LEU A 67 30.01 -3.41 23.89
N HIS A 68 30.29 -2.74 22.76
CA HIS A 68 31.54 -2.95 22.01
C HIS A 68 32.75 -2.26 22.64
N HIS A 69 32.53 -1.22 23.47
CA HIS A 69 33.60 -0.49 24.15
C HIS A 69 34.07 -1.14 25.48
N ILE A 70 33.37 -2.18 25.95
CA ILE A 70 33.75 -2.94 27.16
C ILE A 70 34.73 -4.10 26.83
N GLY A 71 35.05 -4.30 25.55
CA GLY A 71 35.83 -5.45 25.06
C GLY A 71 37.35 -5.29 25.00
N ASP A 72 37.94 -4.21 25.50
CA ASP A 72 39.36 -3.89 25.20
C ASP A 72 40.39 -4.34 26.26
N GLU A 73 40.01 -5.14 27.25
CA GLU A 73 40.97 -5.56 28.31
C GLU A 73 40.79 -7.01 28.81
N ARG A 74 40.31 -7.92 27.96
CA ARG A 74 40.42 -9.36 28.23
C ARG A 74 41.00 -10.03 27.02
N GLU A 75 42.17 -10.64 27.16
CA GLU A 75 42.73 -11.57 26.17
C GLU A 75 41.62 -12.54 25.76
N ILE A 76 41.08 -12.32 24.57
CA ILE A 76 40.03 -13.16 24.01
C ILE A 76 40.73 -14.49 23.70
N PRO A 77 40.32 -15.61 24.32
CA PRO A 77 40.95 -16.90 24.06
C PRO A 77 40.93 -17.17 22.55
N ASP A 78 42.03 -17.65 21.97
CA ASP A 78 42.14 -17.88 20.52
C ASP A 78 40.99 -18.73 19.96
N GLU A 79 40.43 -19.62 20.80
CA GLU A 79 39.26 -20.44 20.46
C GLU A 79 37.98 -19.61 20.25
N LEU A 80 37.79 -18.54 21.02
CA LEU A 80 36.69 -17.59 20.87
C LEU A 80 36.89 -16.73 19.62
N LEU A 81 38.13 -16.30 19.35
CA LEU A 81 38.50 -15.54 18.16
C LEU A 81 38.24 -16.36 16.89
N THR A 82 38.56 -17.65 16.93
CA THR A 82 38.29 -18.61 15.83
C THR A 82 36.78 -18.80 15.61
N LYS A 83 35.99 -18.89 16.70
CA LYS A 83 34.52 -18.98 16.62
C LYS A 83 33.89 -17.69 16.09
N ILE A 84 34.41 -16.53 16.48
CA ILE A 84 33.97 -15.21 15.99
C ILE A 84 34.28 -15.07 14.49
N ASN A 85 35.48 -15.44 14.06
CA ASN A 85 35.85 -15.42 12.64
C ASN A 85 34.95 -16.33 11.81
N LYS A 86 34.62 -17.53 12.32
CA LYS A 86 33.69 -18.45 11.66
C LYS A 86 32.26 -17.92 11.61
N LEU A 87 31.81 -17.22 12.65
CA LEU A 87 30.51 -16.54 12.67
C LEU A 87 30.45 -15.37 11.68
N MET A 88 31.55 -14.63 11.54
CA MET A 88 31.68 -13.54 10.58
C MET A 88 31.64 -14.07 9.14
N GLU A 89 32.35 -15.16 8.86
CA GLU A 89 32.33 -15.85 7.57
C GLU A 89 30.94 -16.39 7.22
N LEU A 90 30.25 -16.99 8.20
CA LEU A 90 28.85 -17.41 8.03
C LEU A 90 27.92 -16.20 7.80
N GLY A 91 28.17 -15.08 8.46
CA GLY A 91 27.44 -13.83 8.26
C GLY A 91 27.59 -13.29 6.82
N GLU A 92 28.81 -13.33 6.28
CA GLU A 92 29.06 -12.96 4.87
C GLU A 92 28.37 -13.92 3.90
N GLN A 93 28.46 -15.24 4.14
CA GLN A 93 27.77 -16.23 3.30
C GLN A 93 26.25 -16.05 3.34
N ILE A 94 25.67 -15.74 4.50
CA ILE A 94 24.24 -15.44 4.64
C ILE A 94 23.89 -14.18 3.87
N LYS A 95 24.68 -13.11 4.01
CA LYS A 95 24.46 -11.84 3.29
C LYS A 95 24.50 -12.02 1.77
N ASP A 96 25.48 -12.76 1.26
CA ASP A 96 25.62 -13.08 -0.16
C ASP A 96 24.49 -13.97 -0.66
N SER A 97 24.04 -14.93 0.16
CA SER A 97 22.88 -15.76 -0.15
C SER A 97 21.60 -14.93 -0.21
N LEU A 98 21.43 -13.96 0.68
CA LEU A 98 20.30 -13.04 0.71
C LEU A 98 20.29 -12.16 -0.55
N ALA A 99 21.43 -11.56 -0.89
CA ALA A 99 21.57 -10.74 -2.08
C ALA A 99 21.27 -11.53 -3.37
N ARG A 100 21.66 -12.81 -3.42
CA ARG A 100 21.31 -13.71 -4.53
C ARG A 100 19.81 -14.03 -4.56
N ILE A 101 19.18 -14.28 -3.43
CA ILE A 101 17.73 -14.53 -3.33
C ILE A 101 16.96 -13.28 -3.75
N GLU A 102 17.34 -12.11 -3.28
CA GLU A 102 16.75 -10.82 -3.66
C GLU A 102 16.92 -10.54 -5.16
N SER A 103 18.11 -10.78 -5.72
CA SER A 103 18.35 -10.64 -7.15
C SER A 103 17.50 -11.62 -7.98
N ASN A 104 17.35 -12.85 -7.50
CA ASN A 104 16.52 -13.86 -8.15
C ASN A 104 15.01 -13.55 -8.02
N GLN A 105 14.56 -13.00 -6.90
CA GLN A 105 13.19 -12.51 -6.74
C GLN A 105 12.93 -11.31 -7.64
N ALA A 106 13.84 -10.33 -7.71
CA ALA A 106 13.72 -9.19 -8.60
C ALA A 106 13.68 -9.60 -10.08
N LYS A 107 14.48 -10.60 -10.47
CA LYS A 107 14.42 -11.20 -11.81
C LYS A 107 13.14 -11.99 -12.04
N ALA A 108 12.64 -12.72 -11.05
CA ALA A 108 11.37 -13.43 -11.15
C ALA A 108 10.18 -12.45 -11.31
N LEU A 109 10.19 -11.34 -10.58
CA LEU A 109 9.22 -10.25 -10.70
C LEU A 109 9.32 -9.52 -12.05
N ASN A 110 10.53 -9.27 -12.57
CA ASN A 110 10.73 -8.62 -13.87
C ASN A 110 10.49 -9.56 -15.06
N ASN A 111 10.66 -10.87 -14.87
CA ASN A 111 10.37 -11.90 -15.87
C ASN A 111 8.97 -12.49 -15.71
N TYR A 112 8.11 -11.92 -14.87
CA TYR A 112 6.69 -12.26 -14.87
C TYR A 112 6.14 -11.76 -16.21
N PRO A 113 5.77 -12.65 -17.15
CA PRO A 113 5.23 -12.21 -18.42
C PRO A 113 3.93 -11.44 -18.13
N GLU A 114 3.75 -10.31 -18.82
CA GLU A 114 2.51 -9.52 -18.85
C GLU A 114 1.27 -10.37 -19.18
N GLU A 115 1.43 -11.62 -19.62
CA GLU A 115 0.37 -12.60 -19.89
C GLU A 115 -0.33 -13.18 -18.63
N SER A 116 0.05 -12.82 -17.40
CA SER A 116 -0.55 -13.42 -16.19
C SER A 116 -1.31 -12.46 -15.26
N LEU A 117 -1.71 -11.30 -15.76
CA LEU A 117 -2.75 -10.49 -15.10
C LEU A 117 -4.17 -11.02 -15.36
N LEU A 118 -4.32 -12.29 -15.78
CA LEU A 118 -5.62 -12.91 -15.84
C LEU A 118 -6.16 -13.02 -14.41
N THR A 119 -7.23 -12.29 -14.15
CA THR A 119 -8.01 -12.41 -12.93
C THR A 119 -8.40 -13.87 -12.71
N LEU A 120 -8.65 -14.25 -11.46
CA LEU A 120 -9.06 -15.62 -11.12
C LEU A 120 -10.22 -16.11 -12.02
N ASP A 121 -11.17 -15.22 -12.29
CA ASP A 121 -12.34 -15.46 -13.15
C ASP A 121 -11.94 -15.79 -14.59
N GLU A 122 -10.95 -15.08 -15.13
CA GLU A 122 -10.41 -15.31 -16.48
C GLU A 122 -9.66 -16.63 -16.58
N ARG A 123 -8.91 -17.00 -15.54
CA ARG A 123 -8.24 -18.30 -15.46
C ARG A 123 -9.25 -19.44 -15.42
N ILE A 124 -10.32 -19.30 -14.64
CA ILE A 124 -11.43 -20.27 -14.59
C ILE A 124 -12.11 -20.37 -15.96
N TYR A 125 -12.38 -19.24 -16.62
CA TYR A 125 -13.00 -19.23 -17.95
C TYR A 125 -12.11 -19.84 -19.03
N GLN A 126 -10.80 -19.59 -19.02
CA GLN A 126 -9.88 -20.21 -19.96
C GLN A 126 -9.78 -21.73 -19.76
N ALA A 127 -9.72 -22.20 -18.51
CA ALA A 127 -9.72 -23.62 -18.21
C ALA A 127 -11.03 -24.30 -18.68
N TYR A 128 -12.17 -23.63 -18.49
CA TYR A 128 -13.45 -24.06 -19.07
C TYR A 128 -13.42 -24.12 -20.61
N LYS A 129 -12.85 -23.10 -21.27
CA LYS A 129 -12.69 -23.06 -22.74
C LYS A 129 -11.79 -24.17 -23.27
N LYS A 130 -10.82 -24.63 -22.47
CA LYS A 130 -9.95 -25.78 -22.76
C LYS A 130 -10.67 -27.13 -22.60
N GLY A 131 -11.91 -27.14 -22.13
CA GLY A 131 -12.77 -28.33 -22.07
C GLY A 131 -12.98 -28.91 -20.67
N LEU A 132 -12.46 -28.27 -19.61
CA LEU A 132 -12.67 -28.75 -18.24
C LEU A 132 -14.12 -28.55 -17.79
N GLY A 133 -14.67 -29.56 -17.14
CA GLY A 133 -16.00 -29.55 -16.54
C GLY A 133 -16.05 -28.72 -15.25
N VAL A 134 -17.24 -28.22 -14.91
CA VAL A 134 -17.45 -27.38 -13.72
C VAL A 134 -16.98 -28.07 -12.42
N SER A 135 -17.21 -29.37 -12.29
CA SER A 135 -16.77 -30.14 -11.13
C SER A 135 -15.23 -30.23 -11.01
N GLU A 136 -14.53 -30.27 -12.14
CA GLU A 136 -13.06 -30.32 -12.19
C GLU A 136 -12.47 -28.96 -11.84
N LEU A 137 -13.07 -27.89 -12.37
CA LEU A 137 -12.71 -26.51 -12.03
C LEU A 137 -12.95 -26.20 -10.54
N ALA A 138 -14.03 -26.73 -9.95
CA ALA A 138 -14.31 -26.57 -8.53
C ALA A 138 -13.19 -27.16 -7.66
N VAL A 139 -12.68 -28.33 -8.04
CA VAL A 139 -11.55 -28.99 -7.35
C VAL A 139 -10.24 -28.25 -7.60
N GLU A 140 -9.94 -27.92 -8.86
CA GLU A 140 -8.68 -27.27 -9.26
C GLU A 140 -8.51 -25.87 -8.64
N PHE A 141 -9.59 -25.08 -8.58
CA PHE A 141 -9.55 -23.72 -8.07
C PHE A 141 -10.01 -23.61 -6.60
N GLY A 142 -10.36 -24.74 -5.96
CA GLY A 142 -10.79 -24.78 -4.55
C GLY A 142 -12.07 -23.99 -4.27
N ARG A 143 -13.01 -23.98 -5.23
CA ARG A 143 -14.26 -23.21 -5.16
C ARG A 143 -15.48 -24.12 -5.17
N PRO A 144 -16.57 -23.78 -4.47
CA PRO A 144 -17.82 -24.51 -4.56
C PRO A 144 -18.38 -24.45 -5.98
N LYS A 145 -19.00 -25.55 -6.43
CA LYS A 145 -19.51 -25.71 -7.80
C LYS A 145 -20.43 -24.56 -8.23
N GLY A 146 -21.31 -24.09 -7.35
CA GLY A 146 -22.22 -22.97 -7.64
C GLY A 146 -21.50 -21.63 -7.87
N GLU A 147 -20.36 -21.41 -7.20
CA GLU A 147 -19.55 -20.20 -7.41
C GLU A 147 -18.83 -20.25 -8.76
N VAL A 148 -18.32 -21.42 -9.16
CA VAL A 148 -17.73 -21.62 -10.49
C VAL A 148 -18.76 -21.39 -11.60
N GLU A 149 -19.98 -21.92 -11.46
CA GLU A 149 -21.06 -21.70 -12.43
C GLU A 149 -21.45 -20.22 -12.51
N LEU A 150 -21.52 -19.53 -11.38
CA LEU A 150 -21.79 -18.10 -11.32
C LEU A 150 -20.72 -17.29 -12.04
N ILE A 151 -19.44 -17.56 -11.77
CA ILE A 151 -18.30 -16.90 -12.43
C ILE A 151 -18.38 -17.08 -13.95
N LEU A 152 -18.59 -18.31 -14.42
CA LEU A 152 -18.72 -18.60 -15.85
C LEU A 152 -19.90 -17.87 -16.50
N ASN A 153 -21.04 -17.76 -15.81
CA ASN A 153 -22.23 -17.08 -16.32
C ASN A 153 -22.04 -15.55 -16.35
N LEU A 154 -21.44 -14.97 -15.32
CA LEU A 154 -21.11 -13.55 -15.27
C LEU A 154 -20.12 -13.18 -16.38
N TYR A 155 -19.10 -14.00 -16.59
CA TYR A 155 -18.10 -13.79 -17.63
C TYR A 155 -18.71 -13.89 -19.03
N LYS A 156 -19.56 -14.90 -19.29
CA LYS A 156 -20.33 -15.01 -20.55
C LYS A 156 -21.23 -13.79 -20.79
N SER A 157 -21.82 -13.21 -19.73
CA SER A 157 -22.65 -12.02 -19.86
C SER A 157 -21.85 -10.75 -20.15
N LYS A 158 -20.63 -10.62 -19.62
CA LYS A 158 -19.74 -9.48 -19.92
C LYS A 158 -19.33 -9.49 -21.39
N LEU A 159 -18.89 -10.65 -21.89
CA LEU A 159 -18.49 -10.82 -23.30
C LEU A 159 -19.62 -10.48 -24.29
N ARG A 160 -20.89 -10.74 -23.94
CA ARG A 160 -22.04 -10.37 -24.79
C ARG A 160 -22.40 -8.89 -24.79
N LYS A 161 -21.91 -8.12 -23.81
CA LYS A 161 -22.17 -6.68 -23.71
C LYS A 161 -21.09 -5.83 -24.35
N GLU A 162 -19.91 -6.42 -24.56
CA GLU A 162 -18.73 -5.76 -25.14
C GLU A 162 -18.53 -6.05 -26.64
N GLY A 163 -19.29 -6.99 -27.21
CA GLY A 163 -19.32 -7.28 -28.65
C GLY A 163 -20.65 -6.89 -29.28
#